data_AF-A0A7C2I2P8-F1
#
_entry.id   AF-A0A7C2I2P8-F1
#
_cell.length_a   1.000
_cell.length_b   1.000
_cell.length_c   1.000
_cell.angle_alpha   90.00
_cell.angle_beta   90.00
_cell.angle_gamma   90.00
#
_symmetry.space_group_name_H-M   'P 1'
#
loop_
_entity.id
_entity.type
_entity.pdbx_description
1 polymer ?
#
loop_
_entity_poly.entity_id
_entity_poly.type
_entity_poly.pdbx_seq_one_letter_code
_entity_poly.pdbx_strand_id
1 'polypeptide(L)' 'MPKRFTLFLSASPYAGEYAATAARLAGAVLDEGHEVTLFASGDGIYNFLTGQAAKGVPNVESEFAALMTRGLTVEL' A
#
# COMPACT_ATOMS: atom_id res chain seq x y z
N MET A 1 18.10 -9.38 11.06
CA MET A 1 18.39 -7.98 11.43
C MET A 1 17.28 -7.12 10.85
N PRO A 2 16.57 -6.31 11.65
CA PRO A 2 15.54 -5.42 11.16
C PRO A 2 16.11 -4.44 10.12
N LYS A 3 15.36 -4.18 9.06
CA LYS A 3 15.69 -3.22 8.00
C LYS A 3 14.51 -2.29 7.79
N ARG A 4 14.77 -1.16 7.12
CA ARG A 4 13.76 -0.19 6.69
C ARG A 4 13.64 -0.21 5.18
N PHE A 5 12.40 -0.32 4.71
CA PHE A 5 12.05 -0.28 3.30
C PHE A 5 11.22 0.95 2.99
N THR A 6 11.47 1.55 1.83
CA THR A 6 10.62 2.60 1.27
C THR A 6 10.07 2.11 -0.05
N LEU A 7 8.75 2.06 -0.15
CA LEU A 7 8.04 1.74 -1.38
C LEU A 7 7.54 3.03 -2.01
N PHE A 8 7.84 3.25 -3.29
CA PHE A 8 7.32 4.39 -4.03
C PHE A 8 6.15 3.93 -4.90
N LEU A 9 4.97 4.49 -4.68
CA LEU A 9 3.76 4.19 -5.45
C LEU A 9 3.30 5.43 -6.21
N SER A 10 3.44 5.43 -7.53
CA SER A 10 3.05 6.56 -8.38
C SER A 10 1.82 6.31 -9.27
N ALA A 11 1.29 5.09 -9.28
CA ALA A 11 0.18 4.69 -10.13
C ALA A 11 -1.15 4.83 -9.38
N SER A 12 -2.20 5.23 -10.09
CA SER A 12 -3.58 5.25 -9.57
C SER A 12 -4.08 3.85 -9.19
N PRO A 13 -5.06 3.76 -8.27
CA PRO A 13 -5.67 2.49 -7.94
C PRO A 13 -6.34 1.90 -9.19
N TYR A 14 -6.25 0.59 -9.35
CA TYR A 14 -6.87 -0.17 -10.45
C TYR A 14 -6.34 0.13 -11.87
N ALA A 15 -5.27 0.91 -12.03
CA ALA A 15 -4.58 1.09 -13.32
C ALA A 15 -3.69 -0.09 -13.74
N GLY A 16 -3.75 -1.20 -12.99
CA GLY A 16 -2.91 -2.39 -13.11
C GLY A 16 -2.74 -3.06 -11.75
N GLU A 17 -1.71 -3.90 -11.62
CA GLU A 17 -1.42 -4.62 -10.36
C GLU A 17 -0.50 -3.83 -9.39
N TYR A 18 -0.19 -2.57 -9.69
CA TYR A 18 0.79 -1.78 -8.92
C TYR A 18 0.43 -1.66 -7.44
N ALA A 19 -0.81 -1.25 -7.15
CA ALA A 19 -1.29 -1.09 -5.77
C ALA A 19 -1.31 -2.42 -5.02
N ALA A 20 -1.83 -3.48 -5.65
CA ALA A 20 -1.86 -4.82 -5.08
C ALA A 20 -0.45 -5.38 -4.82
N THR A 21 0.49 -5.13 -5.72
CA THR A 21 1.88 -5.53 -5.57
C THR A 21 2.54 -4.79 -4.42
N ALA A 22 2.34 -3.47 -4.32
CA ALA A 22 2.85 -2.65 -3.22
C ALA A 22 2.27 -3.10 -1.86
N ALA A 23 0.96 -3.38 -1.79
CA ALA A 23 0.32 -3.88 -0.58
C ALA A 23 0.87 -5.26 -0.16
N ARG A 24 1.01 -6.20 -1.10
CA ARG A 24 1.60 -7.53 -0.84
C ARG A 24 3.05 -7.44 -0.36
N LEU A 25 3.85 -6.59 -1.01
CA LEU A 25 5.25 -6.38 -0.63
C LEU A 25 5.35 -5.74 0.76
N ALA A 26 4.56 -4.70 1.05
CA ALA A 26 4.51 -4.09 2.38
C ALA A 26 4.12 -5.12 3.45
N GLY A 27 3.11 -5.95 3.18
CA GLY A 27 2.70 -7.02 4.07
C GLY A 27 3.82 -8.02 4.35
N ALA A 28 4.51 -8.50 3.31
CA ALA A 28 5.64 -9.41 3.47
C ALA A 28 6.79 -8.79 4.27
N VAL A 29 7.11 -7.52 4.04
CA VAL A 29 8.13 -6.80 4.80
C VAL A 29 7.74 -6.72 6.29
N LEU A 30 6.48 -6.41 6.61
CA LEU A 30 5.99 -6.43 7.99
C LEU A 30 6.06 -7.82 8.62
N ASP A 31 5.69 -8.87 7.87
CA ASP A 31 5.71 -10.26 8.34
C ASP A 31 7.13 -10.76 8.64
N GLU A 32 8.14 -10.25 7.93
CA GLU A 32 9.56 -10.50 8.22
C GLU A 32 10.12 -9.68 9.41
N GLY A 33 9.29 -8.86 10.07
CA GLY A 33 9.68 -8.02 11.19
C GLY A 33 10.54 -6.82 10.78
N HIS A 34 10.31 -6.29 9.58
CA HIS A 34 10.95 -5.10 9.06
C HIS A 34 10.01 -3.88 9.11
N GLU A 35 10.59 -2.69 9.06
CA GLU A 35 9.83 -1.44 8.94
C GLU A 35 9.59 -1.12 7.47
N VAL A 36 8.40 -0.63 7.14
CA VAL A 36 8.07 -0.18 5.79
C VAL A 36 7.30 1.14 5.79
N THR A 37 7.77 2.06 4.97
CA THR A 37 7.07 3.29 4.59
C THR A 37 6.67 3.19 3.13
N LEU A 38 5.42 3.47 2.81
CA LEU A 38 4.96 3.64 1.44
C LEU A 38 4.77 5.14 1.18
N PHE A 39 5.57 5.66 0.26
CA PHE A 39 5.49 7.03 -0.24
C PHE A 39 4.66 7.03 -1.52
N ALA A 40 3.45 7.57 -1.44
CA ALA A 40 2.59 7.74 -2.60
C ALA A 40 2.78 9.13 -3.20
N SER A 41 2.84 9.23 -4.52
CA SER A 41 3.00 10.52 -5.20
C SER A 41 2.39 10.50 -6.59
N GLY A 42 2.13 11.66 -7.19
CA GLY A 42 1.41 11.75 -8.47
C GLY A 42 0.05 11.08 -8.36
N ASP A 43 -0.28 10.17 -9.30
CA ASP A 43 -1.54 9.42 -9.26
C ASP A 43 -1.60 8.40 -8.10
N GLY A 44 -0.46 8.12 -7.47
CA GLY A 44 -0.36 7.24 -6.30
C GLY A 44 -1.22 7.69 -5.12
N ILE A 45 -1.44 9.00 -4.95
CA ILE A 45 -2.24 9.53 -3.84
C ILE A 45 -3.69 9.04 -3.90
N TYR A 46 -4.20 8.70 -5.09
CA TYR A 46 -5.58 8.24 -5.26
C TYR A 46 -5.83 6.86 -4.64
N ASN A 47 -4.79 6.08 -4.33
CA ASN A 47 -4.93 4.81 -3.62
C ASN A 47 -5.47 4.97 -2.19
N PHE A 48 -5.38 6.19 -1.64
CA PHE A 48 -5.78 6.54 -0.27
C PHE A 48 -7.09 7.35 -0.21
N LEU A 49 -7.83 7.46 -1.32
CA LEU A 49 -9.20 7.96 -1.29
C LEU A 49 -10.11 6.97 -0.58
N THR A 50 -11.11 7.50 0.13
CA THR A 50 -12.12 6.72 0.86
C THR A 50 -13.36 6.45 0.03
N GLY A 51 -14.11 5.41 0.39
CA GLY A 51 -15.35 5.03 -0.29
C GLY A 51 -15.12 4.26 -1.59
N GLN A 52 -14.00 3.55 -1.72
CA GLN A 52 -13.72 2.73 -2.89
C GLN A 52 -14.67 1.53 -2.95
N ALA A 53 -15.40 1.41 -4.06
CA ALA A 53 -16.39 0.35 -4.27
C ALA A 53 -15.90 -0.68 -5.30
N ALA A 54 -14.73 -1.28 -5.05
CA ALA A 54 -14.13 -2.30 -5.92
C ALA A 54 -15.05 -3.53 -6.08
N LYS A 55 -15.17 -4.04 -7.30
CA LYS A 55 -15.95 -5.26 -7.62
C LYS A 55 -15.12 -6.18 -8.51
N GLY A 56 -14.99 -7.46 -8.11
CA GLY A 56 -14.21 -8.45 -8.86
C GLY A 56 -12.69 -8.32 -8.73
N VAL A 57 -12.20 -7.39 -7.90
CA VAL A 57 -10.79 -7.18 -7.56
C VAL A 57 -10.65 -6.83 -6.07
N PRO A 58 -9.47 -6.99 -5.46
CA PRO A 58 -9.26 -6.58 -4.08
C PRO A 58 -9.50 -5.08 -3.89
N ASN A 59 -9.99 -4.71 -2.71
CA ASN A 59 -10.31 -3.33 -2.37
C ASN A 59 -9.06 -2.64 -1.79
N VAL A 60 -8.48 -1.70 -2.54
CA VAL A 60 -7.20 -1.05 -2.19
C VAL A 60 -7.30 -0.27 -0.88
N GLU A 61 -8.41 0.44 -0.63
CA GLU A 61 -8.66 1.15 0.63
C GLU A 61 -8.60 0.21 1.83
N SER A 62 -9.32 -0.92 1.75
CA SER A 62 -9.37 -1.91 2.84
C SER A 62 -8.02 -2.59 3.07
N GLU A 63 -7.27 -2.87 2.00
CA GLU A 63 -5.95 -3.51 2.08
C GLU A 63 -4.92 -2.59 2.75
N PHE A 64 -4.78 -1.35 2.29
CA PHE A 64 -3.83 -0.41 2.90
C PHE A 64 -4.24 -0.04 4.33
N ALA A 65 -5.54 0.13 4.62
CA ALA A 65 -6.01 0.35 5.98
C ALA A 65 -5.59 -0.80 6.91
N ALA A 66 -5.77 -2.05 6.49
CA ALA A 66 -5.34 -3.22 7.26
C ALA A 66 -3.81 -3.24 7.49
N LEU A 67 -3.01 -2.88 6.48
CA LEU A 67 -1.55 -2.80 6.62
C LEU A 67 -1.11 -1.68 7.56
N MET A 68 -1.78 -0.52 7.53
CA MET A 68 -1.50 0.58 8.45
C MET A 68 -1.75 0.18 9.91
N THR A 69 -2.78 -0.64 10.19
CA THR A 69 -2.98 -1.21 11.54
C THR A 69 -1.85 -2.16 11.97
N ARG A 70 -1.11 -2.72 11.02
CA ARG A 70 0.03 -3.62 11.25
C ARG A 70 1.38 -2.90 11.30
N GLY A 71 1.40 -1.57 11.13
CA GLY A 71 2.62 -0.77 11.22
C GLY A 71 3.19 -0.27 9.88
N LEU A 72 2.48 -0.44 8.75
CA LEU A 72 2.82 0.29 7.52
C LEU A 72 2.65 1.80 7.77
N THR A 73 3.71 2.56 7.54
CA THR A 73 3.64 4.03 7.49
C THR A 73 3.32 4.47 6.06
N VAL A 74 2.43 5.46 5.90
CA VAL A 74 2.10 6.02 4.58
C VAL A 74 2.41 7.51 4.58
N GLU A 75 3.07 7.96 3.52
CA GLU A 75 3.36 9.37 3.24
C GLU A 75 2.79 9.74 1.86
N LEU A 76 2.19 10.93 1.73
CA LEU A 76 1.48 11.41 0.54
C LEU A 76 2.09 12.71 0.01
#